data_AF-A0A151P8I6-F1
#
_entry.id   AF-A0A151P8I6-F1
#
_cell.length_a   1.000
_cell.length_b   1.000
_cell.length_c   1.000
_cell.angle_alpha   90.00
_cell.angle_beta   90.00
_cell.angle_gamma   90.00
#
_symmetry.space_group_name_H-M   'P 1'
#
loop_
_entity.id
_entity.type
_entity.pdbx_description
1 polymer ?
#
loop_
_entity_poly.entity_id
_entity_poly.type
_entity_poly.pdbx_seq_one_letter_code
_entity_poly.pdbx_strand_id
1 'polypeptide(L)'
;MPWFKGWKITRKERNMADTILMEALDSIIPPSRPVKTPFHLPLQEVYKISGISTVPEGLMETGTLKAGMVMTFAPSNVTTKVKSVEMHHEALAEALPGVNVGFSVKNMSVKDICQGNVSGDSKNDPPMKAGSFTPQLIILNHSGKITAGYSPVLDCHMAHISCKFAELQKKIDLRSSKKPEDNPAALKPGDAAIIQMIPCVWKASPSTHLLAASPCGS
;
A
#
# COMPACT_ATOMS: atom_id res chain seq x y z
N MET A 1 25.71 32.32 -10.41
CA MET A 1 25.12 32.06 -11.73
C MET A 1 24.31 33.29 -12.17
N PRO A 2 24.91 34.29 -12.84
CA PRO A 2 24.24 35.58 -13.13
C PRO A 2 23.00 35.46 -14.04
N TRP A 3 22.94 34.39 -14.83
CA TRP A 3 21.85 34.07 -15.76
C TRP A 3 20.60 33.50 -15.07
N PHE A 4 20.74 32.86 -13.91
CA PHE A 4 19.63 32.27 -13.19
C PHE A 4 18.95 33.33 -12.32
N LYS A 5 17.68 33.63 -12.60
CA LYS A 5 16.89 34.66 -11.89
C LYS A 5 16.00 34.07 -10.78
N GLY A 6 16.16 32.79 -10.49
CA GLY A 6 15.31 32.06 -9.56
C GLY A 6 14.20 31.28 -10.24
N TRP A 7 13.49 30.51 -9.44
CA TRP A 7 12.28 29.79 -9.79
C TRP A 7 11.05 30.59 -9.33
N LYS A 8 9.90 30.30 -9.92
CA LYS A 8 8.62 30.89 -9.53
C LYS A 8 7.53 29.83 -9.55
N ILE A 9 6.78 29.73 -8.46
CA ILE A 9 5.63 28.83 -8.31
C ILE A 9 4.37 29.68 -8.21
N THR A 10 3.37 29.34 -9.02
CA THR A 10 2.04 29.95 -8.97
C THR A 10 1.03 28.89 -8.55
N ARG A 11 0.34 29.09 -7.41
CA ARG A 11 -0.70 28.19 -6.90
C ARG A 11 -1.89 29.01 -6.43
N LYS A 12 -3.06 28.35 -6.31
CA LYS A 12 -4.28 28.98 -5.82
C LYS A 12 -4.11 29.58 -4.41
N GLU A 13 -3.33 28.93 -3.56
CA GLU A 13 -3.20 29.28 -2.14
C GLU A 13 -1.95 30.13 -1.83
N ARG A 14 -0.88 30.02 -2.63
CA ARG A 14 0.39 30.74 -2.39
C ARG A 14 1.23 30.86 -3.66
N ASN A 15 1.72 32.06 -3.94
CA ASN A 15 2.75 32.30 -4.96
C ASN A 15 4.10 32.49 -4.26
N MET A 16 5.16 31.87 -4.76
CA MET A 16 6.51 32.01 -4.21
C MET A 16 7.55 32.09 -5.33
N ALA A 17 8.64 32.80 -5.06
CA ALA A 17 9.78 32.88 -5.96
C ALA A 17 11.05 32.98 -5.13
N ASP A 18 12.05 32.15 -5.45
CA ASP A 18 13.35 32.15 -4.77
C ASP A 18 14.45 31.68 -5.73
N THR A 19 15.69 31.71 -5.27
CA THR A 19 16.87 31.19 -5.95
C THR A 19 17.44 29.93 -5.29
N ILE A 20 17.05 29.63 -4.04
CA ILE A 20 17.61 28.55 -3.22
C ILE A 20 16.78 27.28 -3.37
N LEU A 21 17.45 26.12 -3.43
CA LEU A 21 16.80 24.80 -3.52
C LEU A 21 16.00 24.48 -2.24
N MET A 22 16.52 24.83 -1.07
CA MET A 22 15.83 24.62 0.20
C MET A 22 14.47 25.33 0.23
N GLU A 23 14.41 26.58 -0.21
CA GLU A 23 13.16 27.33 -0.34
C GLU A 23 12.18 26.67 -1.32
N ALA A 24 12.70 26.00 -2.35
CA ALA A 24 11.85 25.23 -3.26
C ALA A 24 11.28 23.97 -2.58
N LEU A 25 12.04 23.31 -1.70
CA LEU A 25 11.57 22.17 -0.91
C LEU A 25 10.55 22.60 0.14
N ASP A 26 10.83 23.68 0.87
CA ASP A 26 9.92 24.26 1.87
C ASP A 26 8.65 24.85 1.23
N SER A 27 8.67 25.09 -0.09
CA SER A 27 7.48 25.46 -0.86
C SER A 27 6.45 24.36 -1.04
N ILE A 28 6.81 23.10 -0.76
CA ILE A 28 5.91 21.97 -0.90
C ILE A 28 4.83 22.08 0.19
N ILE A 29 3.57 22.19 -0.23
CA ILE A 29 2.44 22.19 0.69
C ILE A 29 2.27 20.76 1.20
N PRO A 30 2.31 20.51 2.52
CA PRO A 30 2.10 19.17 3.05
C PRO A 30 0.71 18.64 2.66
N PRO A 31 0.59 17.35 2.31
CA PRO A 31 -0.70 16.76 2.02
C PRO A 31 -1.58 16.72 3.28
N SER A 32 -2.89 16.86 3.09
CA SER A 32 -3.85 16.70 4.18
C SER A 32 -3.85 15.26 4.69
N ARG A 33 -3.65 15.07 6.00
CA ARG A 33 -3.67 13.74 6.63
C ARG A 33 -5.11 13.24 6.77
N PRO A 34 -5.43 12.01 6.33
CA PRO A 34 -6.79 11.47 6.36
C PRO A 34 -7.16 10.95 7.76
N VAL A 35 -7.36 11.88 8.70
CA VAL A 35 -7.65 11.55 10.12
C VAL A 35 -9.10 11.10 10.33
N LYS A 36 -10.03 11.62 9.53
CA LYS A 36 -11.49 11.38 9.69
C LYS A 36 -11.99 10.11 9.00
N THR A 37 -11.16 9.48 8.18
CA THR A 37 -11.50 8.22 7.51
C THR A 37 -11.30 7.05 8.48
N PRO A 38 -11.89 5.88 8.18
CA PRO A 38 -11.63 4.67 8.97
C PRO A 38 -10.15 4.35 9.11
N PHE A 39 -9.78 3.70 10.22
CA PHE A 39 -8.40 3.35 10.52
C PHE A 39 -7.93 2.17 9.66
N HIS A 40 -6.82 2.35 8.95
CA HIS A 40 -6.11 1.28 8.25
C HIS A 40 -4.60 1.43 8.40
N LEU A 41 -3.93 0.34 8.80
CA LEU A 41 -2.48 0.21 8.88
C LEU A 41 -2.05 -1.13 8.28
N PRO A 42 -1.41 -1.12 7.08
CA PRO A 42 -0.71 -2.27 6.52
C PRO A 42 0.51 -2.63 7.37
N LEU A 43 0.61 -3.89 7.78
CA LEU A 43 1.71 -4.39 8.60
C LEU A 43 2.99 -4.47 7.77
N GLN A 44 4.04 -3.81 8.24
CA GLN A 44 5.40 -3.94 7.74
C GLN A 44 6.06 -5.16 8.37
N GLU A 45 6.01 -5.28 9.70
CA GLU A 45 6.62 -6.37 10.45
C GLU A 45 5.77 -6.80 11.65
N VAL A 46 6.05 -8.00 12.17
CA VAL A 46 5.40 -8.53 13.37
C VAL A 46 6.43 -9.18 14.28
N TYR A 47 6.58 -8.65 15.49
CA TYR A 47 7.53 -9.13 16.47
C TYR A 47 6.87 -9.90 17.61
N LYS A 48 7.62 -10.81 18.22
CA LYS A 48 7.28 -11.43 19.51
C LYS A 48 8.21 -10.87 20.58
N ILE A 49 7.70 -9.98 21.43
CA ILE A 49 8.48 -9.39 22.51
C ILE A 49 8.17 -10.10 23.84
N SER A 50 9.21 -10.61 24.49
CA SER A 50 9.08 -11.28 25.80
C SER A 50 8.47 -10.31 26.82
N GLY A 51 7.43 -10.75 27.54
CA GLY A 51 6.74 -9.93 28.56
C GLY A 51 5.71 -8.92 28.02
N ILE A 52 5.78 -8.50 26.75
CA ILE A 52 4.84 -7.52 26.17
C ILE A 52 3.74 -8.18 25.33
N SER A 53 4.04 -9.34 24.69
CA SER A 53 3.24 -10.09 23.69
C SER A 53 3.62 -9.79 22.24
N THR A 54 2.69 -10.02 21.29
CA THR A 54 2.91 -9.77 19.86
C THR A 54 2.82 -8.27 19.60
N VAL A 55 3.74 -7.74 18.80
CA VAL A 55 3.83 -6.32 18.45
C VAL A 55 3.92 -6.19 16.93
N PRO A 56 2.82 -5.88 16.23
CA PRO A 56 2.85 -5.48 14.85
C PRO A 56 3.36 -4.05 14.71
N GLU A 57 4.04 -3.79 13.60
CA GLU A 57 4.55 -2.47 13.22
C GLU A 57 4.10 -2.13 11.80
N GLY A 58 3.80 -0.85 11.56
CA GLY A 58 3.55 -0.35 10.21
C GLY A 58 3.32 1.15 10.15
N LEU A 59 3.17 1.64 8.93
CA LEU A 59 2.84 3.03 8.64
C LEU A 59 1.33 3.24 8.77
N MET A 60 0.93 4.19 9.61
CA MET A 60 -0.46 4.64 9.68
C MET A 60 -0.87 5.29 8.34
N GLU A 61 -1.75 4.67 7.56
CA GLU A 61 -2.21 5.25 6.28
C GLU A 61 -3.42 6.16 6.48
N THR A 62 -4.39 5.70 7.29
CA THR A 62 -5.67 6.39 7.48
C THR A 62 -6.20 6.25 8.90
N GLY A 63 -7.05 7.19 9.32
CA GLY A 63 -7.71 7.19 10.62
C GLY A 63 -6.76 7.41 11.79
N THR A 64 -7.17 6.97 12.97
CA THR A 64 -6.42 7.16 14.23
C THR A 64 -6.35 5.85 15.00
N LEU A 65 -5.21 5.59 15.63
CA LEU A 65 -4.99 4.40 16.45
C LEU A 65 -4.78 4.79 17.92
N LYS A 66 -5.54 4.17 18.82
CA LYS A 66 -5.49 4.41 20.27
C LYS A 66 -5.43 3.10 21.04
N ALA A 67 -4.79 3.14 22.20
CA ALA A 67 -4.88 2.05 23.16
C ALA A 67 -6.35 1.75 23.52
N GLY A 68 -6.69 0.47 23.61
CA GLY A 68 -8.03 0.01 23.94
C GLY A 68 -8.98 -0.16 22.75
N MET A 69 -8.60 0.23 21.53
CA MET A 69 -9.36 -0.07 20.32
C MET A 69 -9.42 -1.58 20.08
N VAL A 70 -10.54 -2.04 19.52
CA VAL A 70 -10.70 -3.43 19.03
C VAL A 70 -10.47 -3.39 17.53
N MET A 71 -9.54 -4.20 17.06
CA MET A 71 -9.07 -4.17 15.67
C MET A 71 -9.18 -5.54 15.04
N THR A 72 -9.45 -5.54 13.74
CA THR A 72 -9.51 -6.71 12.89
C THR A 72 -8.36 -6.68 11.89
N PHE A 73 -7.76 -7.85 11.66
CA PHE A 73 -6.68 -8.06 10.71
C PHE A 73 -7.19 -8.82 9.49
N ALA A 74 -7.02 -8.24 8.31
CA ALA A 74 -7.29 -8.89 7.04
C ALA A 74 -5.97 -9.38 6.40
N PRO A 75 -5.97 -10.52 5.69
CA PRO A 75 -7.12 -11.36 5.35
C PRO A 75 -7.43 -12.47 6.37
N SER A 76 -6.71 -12.56 7.50
CA SER A 76 -6.87 -13.64 8.49
C SER A 76 -8.16 -13.57 9.31
N ASN A 77 -8.84 -12.42 9.29
CA ASN A 77 -10.07 -12.13 10.02
C ASN A 77 -9.94 -12.33 11.55
N VAL A 78 -8.74 -12.13 12.07
CA VAL A 78 -8.45 -12.21 13.51
C VAL A 78 -8.77 -10.87 14.14
N THR A 79 -9.44 -10.88 15.30
CA THR A 79 -9.81 -9.66 16.02
C THR A 79 -9.21 -9.65 17.42
N THR A 80 -8.63 -8.53 17.82
CA THR A 80 -8.02 -8.37 19.14
C THR A 80 -8.11 -6.92 19.64
N LYS A 81 -7.75 -6.71 20.90
CA LYS A 81 -7.69 -5.38 21.54
C LYS A 81 -6.26 -4.88 21.63
N VAL A 82 -6.06 -3.62 21.24
CA VAL A 82 -4.80 -2.89 21.38
C VAL A 82 -4.56 -2.58 22.85
N LYS A 83 -3.36 -2.86 23.34
CA LYS A 83 -2.94 -2.61 24.73
C LYS A 83 -2.18 -1.29 24.86
N SER A 84 -1.20 -1.07 24.00
CA SER A 84 -0.38 0.14 23.94
C SER A 84 0.00 0.44 22.51
N VAL A 85 0.35 1.70 22.24
CA VAL A 85 0.83 2.20 20.95
C VAL A 85 2.12 2.96 21.23
N GLU A 86 3.15 2.72 20.44
CA GLU A 86 4.50 3.26 20.63
C GLU A 86 5.09 3.75 19.31
N MET A 87 5.87 4.82 19.38
CA MET A 87 6.68 5.36 18.28
C MET A 87 8.06 5.67 18.84
N HIS A 88 9.13 5.12 18.24
CA HIS A 88 10.51 5.36 18.68
C HIS A 88 10.74 5.15 20.19
N HIS A 89 10.18 4.08 20.76
CA HIS A 89 10.26 3.73 22.19
C HIS A 89 9.53 4.69 23.15
N GLU A 90 8.68 5.58 22.63
CA GLU A 90 7.81 6.43 23.44
C GLU A 90 6.35 6.00 23.28
N ALA A 91 5.62 5.95 24.40
CA ALA A 91 4.21 5.62 24.40
C ALA A 91 3.38 6.78 23.83
N LEU A 92 2.50 6.47 22.89
CA LEU A 92 1.57 7.42 22.29
C LEU A 92 0.17 7.22 22.86
N ALA A 93 -0.49 8.33 23.19
CA ALA A 93 -1.93 8.33 23.51
C ALA A 93 -2.78 8.07 22.26
N GLU A 94 -2.33 8.60 21.12
CA GLU A 94 -2.97 8.51 19.81
C GLU A 94 -1.92 8.57 18.71
N ALA A 95 -2.03 7.67 17.73
CA ALA A 95 -1.24 7.70 16.52
C ALA A 95 -2.07 8.23 15.35
N LEU A 96 -1.44 9.09 14.55
CA LEU A 96 -2.03 9.79 13.41
C LEU A 96 -1.46 9.27 12.08
N PRO A 97 -2.15 9.48 10.94
CA PRO A 97 -1.67 9.07 9.63
C PRO A 97 -0.30 9.67 9.30
N GLY A 98 0.55 8.90 8.63
CA GLY A 98 1.90 9.27 8.21
C GLY A 98 2.98 9.11 9.29
N VAL A 99 2.74 8.25 10.28
CA VAL A 99 3.69 7.89 11.35
C VAL A 99 3.86 6.37 11.39
N ASN A 100 5.09 5.89 11.51
CA ASN A 100 5.37 4.49 11.77
C ASN A 100 5.17 4.20 13.26
N VAL A 101 4.34 3.21 13.57
CA VAL A 101 4.00 2.86 14.95
C VAL A 101 4.05 1.36 15.16
N GLY A 102 4.55 0.97 16.33
CA GLY A 102 4.40 -0.37 16.88
C GLY A 102 3.28 -0.37 17.91
N PHE A 103 2.49 -1.45 17.98
CA PHE A 103 1.42 -1.53 18.97
C PHE A 103 1.30 -2.93 19.57
N SER A 104 1.03 -3.02 20.87
CA SER A 104 0.89 -4.31 21.55
C SER A 104 -0.55 -4.83 21.48
N VAL A 105 -0.72 -6.12 21.25
CA VAL A 105 -2.02 -6.78 21.05
C VAL A 105 -2.15 -8.02 21.91
N LYS A 106 -3.31 -8.21 22.56
CA LYS A 106 -3.52 -9.34 23.48
C LYS A 106 -3.89 -10.63 22.73
N ASN A 107 -3.53 -11.78 23.30
CA ASN A 107 -4.03 -13.10 22.89
C ASN A 107 -3.91 -13.42 21.39
N MET A 108 -2.89 -12.88 20.73
CA MET A 108 -2.62 -13.12 19.32
C MET A 108 -1.19 -13.60 19.13
N SER A 109 -1.02 -14.65 18.35
CA SER A 109 0.29 -15.22 18.01
C SER A 109 0.87 -14.51 16.79
N VAL A 110 2.20 -14.44 16.71
CA VAL A 110 2.91 -14.02 15.49
C VAL A 110 2.63 -14.92 14.27
N LYS A 111 1.99 -16.08 14.47
CA LYS A 111 1.57 -16.97 13.38
C LYS A 111 0.20 -16.59 12.79
N ASP A 112 -0.59 -15.80 13.51
CA ASP A 112 -1.96 -15.45 13.12
C ASP A 112 -2.02 -14.26 12.14
N ILE A 113 -0.92 -13.50 12.10
CA ILE A 113 -0.74 -12.31 11.28
C ILE A 113 0.68 -12.29 10.71
N CYS A 114 0.87 -11.60 9.58
CA CYS A 114 2.16 -11.45 8.94
C CYS A 114 2.26 -10.13 8.18
N GLN A 115 3.46 -9.82 7.68
CA GLN A 115 3.69 -8.70 6.77
C GLN A 115 2.68 -8.72 5.61
N GLY A 116 2.18 -7.53 5.25
CA GLY A 116 1.17 -7.36 4.20
C GLY A 116 -0.27 -7.61 4.65
N ASN A 117 -0.51 -8.08 5.88
CA ASN A 117 -1.85 -7.99 6.46
C ASN A 117 -2.22 -6.53 6.72
N VAL A 118 -3.52 -6.23 6.75
CA VAL A 118 -4.03 -4.88 7.03
C VAL A 118 -4.83 -4.94 8.31
N SER A 119 -4.46 -4.09 9.26
CA SER A 119 -5.21 -3.86 10.50
C SER A 119 -6.16 -2.69 10.34
N GLY A 120 -7.34 -2.78 10.94
CA GLY A 120 -8.31 -1.69 10.98
C GLY A 120 -9.30 -1.81 12.13
N ASP A 121 -10.13 -0.79 12.35
CA ASP A 121 -11.08 -0.77 13.46
C ASP A 121 -12.22 -1.78 13.20
N SER A 122 -12.42 -2.71 14.13
CA SER A 122 -13.46 -3.74 14.01
C SER A 122 -14.88 -3.18 13.91
N LYS A 123 -15.10 -1.96 14.38
CA LYS A 123 -16.43 -1.34 14.46
C LYS A 123 -16.68 -0.29 13.38
N ASN A 124 -15.64 0.13 12.66
CA ASN A 124 -15.73 1.21 11.69
C ASN A 124 -15.01 0.81 10.41
N ASP A 125 -15.75 0.22 9.48
CA ASP A 125 -15.26 -0.28 8.20
C ASP A 125 -14.04 -1.21 8.32
N PRO A 126 -14.20 -2.39 8.97
CA PRO A 126 -13.09 -3.31 9.15
C PRO A 126 -12.55 -3.82 7.82
N PRO A 127 -11.22 -3.98 7.68
CA PRO A 127 -10.65 -4.49 6.44
C PRO A 127 -11.08 -5.93 6.19
N MET A 128 -11.30 -6.27 4.92
CA MET A 128 -11.77 -7.59 4.48
C MET A 128 -10.85 -8.19 3.41
N LYS A 129 -10.90 -9.53 3.28
CA LYS A 129 -10.20 -10.23 2.20
C LYS A 129 -10.82 -9.89 0.85
N ALA A 130 -10.01 -9.44 -0.09
CA ALA A 130 -10.42 -9.29 -1.49
C ALA A 130 -10.55 -10.65 -2.19
N GLY A 131 -11.74 -10.96 -2.70
CA GLY A 131 -11.96 -12.14 -3.56
C GLY A 131 -11.55 -11.88 -5.02
N SER A 132 -11.94 -10.71 -5.53
CA SER A 132 -11.47 -10.14 -6.79
C SER A 132 -11.55 -8.62 -6.70
N PHE A 133 -10.82 -7.93 -7.56
CA PHE A 133 -10.85 -6.46 -7.65
C PHE A 133 -10.57 -6.04 -9.09
N THR A 134 -11.07 -4.86 -9.48
CA THR A 134 -11.01 -4.41 -10.87
C THR A 134 -10.24 -3.10 -10.98
N PRO A 135 -8.89 -3.13 -10.96
CA PRO A 135 -8.09 -1.92 -11.08
C PRO A 135 -8.01 -1.43 -12.52
N GLN A 136 -7.66 -0.15 -12.62
CA GLN A 136 -7.19 0.47 -13.85
C GLN A 136 -5.65 0.38 -13.89
N LEU A 137 -5.10 -0.30 -14.89
CA LEU A 137 -3.66 -0.50 -15.06
C LEU A 137 -3.14 0.27 -16.27
N ILE A 138 -1.87 0.64 -16.20
CA ILE A 138 -1.09 1.15 -17.33
C ILE A 138 0.04 0.15 -17.58
N ILE A 139 0.12 -0.37 -18.80
CA ILE A 139 1.12 -1.36 -19.16
C ILE A 139 2.43 -0.64 -19.47
N LEU A 140 3.43 -0.85 -18.63
CA LEU A 140 4.77 -0.34 -18.84
C LEU A 140 5.52 -1.15 -19.91
N ASN A 141 6.71 -0.66 -20.26
CA ASN A 141 7.53 -1.27 -21.28
C ASN A 141 7.98 -2.68 -20.86
N HIS A 142 7.61 -3.69 -21.63
CA HIS A 142 8.00 -5.08 -21.47
C HIS A 142 7.96 -5.79 -22.83
N SER A 143 8.73 -6.87 -23.00
CA SER A 143 8.90 -7.57 -24.28
C SER A 143 7.73 -8.48 -24.69
N GLY A 144 6.67 -8.54 -23.87
CA GLY A 144 5.56 -9.49 -24.02
C GLY A 144 4.25 -8.86 -24.48
N LYS A 145 3.26 -9.73 -24.67
CA LYS A 145 1.84 -9.38 -24.74
C LYS A 145 1.16 -9.95 -23.51
N ILE A 146 0.29 -9.17 -22.87
CA ILE A 146 -0.47 -9.63 -21.72
C ILE A 146 -1.84 -10.10 -22.21
N THR A 147 -2.18 -11.35 -21.91
CA THR A 147 -3.49 -11.93 -22.20
C THR A 147 -4.20 -12.30 -20.91
N ALA A 148 -5.51 -12.57 -20.99
CA ALA A 148 -6.24 -13.18 -19.88
C ALA A 148 -5.53 -14.47 -19.42
N GLY A 149 -5.48 -14.68 -18.11
CA GLY A 149 -4.74 -15.76 -17.46
C GLY A 149 -3.32 -15.40 -17.02
N TYR A 150 -2.75 -14.28 -17.49
CA TYR A 150 -1.46 -13.80 -16.99
C TYR A 150 -1.49 -13.62 -15.47
N SER A 151 -0.45 -14.10 -14.76
CA SER A 151 -0.43 -14.16 -13.30
C SER A 151 0.83 -13.51 -12.72
N PRO A 152 0.98 -12.18 -12.84
CA PRO A 152 2.12 -11.47 -12.26
C PRO A 152 2.03 -11.40 -10.74
N VAL A 153 3.14 -11.03 -10.11
CA VAL A 153 3.15 -10.62 -8.71
C VAL A 153 2.82 -9.14 -8.61
N LEU A 154 1.94 -8.81 -7.65
CA LEU A 154 1.52 -7.45 -7.36
C LEU A 154 2.05 -7.06 -5.99
N ASP A 155 2.66 -5.88 -5.97
CA ASP A 155 2.97 -5.14 -4.76
C ASP A 155 1.83 -4.14 -4.50
N CYS A 156 1.18 -4.27 -3.35
CA CYS A 156 0.15 -3.34 -2.89
C CYS A 156 0.37 -3.06 -1.40
N HIS A 157 0.71 -1.81 -1.08
CA HIS A 157 1.25 -1.47 0.24
C HIS A 157 2.41 -2.40 0.60
N MET A 158 2.28 -3.19 1.68
CA MET A 158 3.27 -4.16 2.14
C MET A 158 2.96 -5.60 1.68
N ALA A 159 1.88 -5.80 0.93
CA ALA A 159 1.50 -7.11 0.42
C ALA A 159 2.20 -7.40 -0.91
N HIS A 160 2.78 -8.60 -1.03
CA HIS A 160 3.45 -9.11 -2.22
C HIS A 160 2.78 -10.41 -2.65
N ILE A 161 1.84 -10.35 -3.61
CA ILE A 161 0.92 -11.46 -3.91
C ILE A 161 0.78 -11.65 -5.42
N SER A 162 0.90 -12.90 -5.89
CA SER A 162 0.53 -13.24 -7.27
C SER A 162 -0.95 -13.03 -7.50
N CYS A 163 -1.33 -12.31 -8.55
CA CYS A 163 -2.73 -12.12 -8.93
C CYS A 163 -2.94 -12.56 -10.37
N LYS A 164 -4.00 -13.33 -10.61
CA LYS A 164 -4.40 -13.74 -11.95
C LYS A 164 -5.23 -12.64 -12.61
N PHE A 165 -4.89 -12.28 -13.84
CA PHE A 165 -5.68 -11.42 -14.71
C PHE A 165 -6.83 -12.29 -15.24
N ALA A 166 -7.97 -12.27 -14.56
CA ALA A 166 -9.10 -13.14 -14.88
C ALA A 166 -9.75 -12.73 -16.20
N GLU A 167 -10.00 -11.43 -16.36
CA GLU A 167 -10.67 -10.86 -17.52
C GLU A 167 -10.08 -9.49 -17.86
N LEU A 168 -9.74 -9.29 -19.14
CA LEU A 168 -9.38 -7.97 -19.66
C LEU A 168 -10.67 -7.28 -20.08
N GLN A 169 -11.24 -6.43 -19.24
CA GLN A 169 -12.60 -5.91 -19.46
C GLN A 169 -12.64 -4.81 -20.50
N LYS A 170 -11.76 -3.81 -20.36
CA LYS A 170 -11.73 -2.65 -21.25
C LYS A 170 -10.32 -2.18 -21.49
N LYS A 171 -10.01 -1.81 -22.72
CA LYS A 171 -8.83 -1.01 -23.05
C LYS A 171 -9.26 0.44 -23.20
N ILE A 172 -8.58 1.32 -22.48
CA ILE A 172 -8.86 2.75 -22.37
C ILE A 172 -7.66 3.56 -22.87
N ASP A 173 -7.94 4.76 -23.38
CA ASP A 173 -6.90 5.74 -23.71
C ASP A 173 -6.92 6.84 -22.64
N LEU A 174 -5.83 6.97 -21.89
CA LEU A 174 -5.71 7.96 -20.81
C LEU A 174 -5.54 9.40 -21.31
N ARG A 175 -5.14 9.58 -22.58
CA ARG A 175 -4.84 10.90 -23.15
C ARG A 175 -5.94 11.39 -24.08
N SER A 176 -6.69 10.48 -24.69
CA SER A 176 -7.72 10.84 -25.68
C SER A 176 -9.11 10.37 -25.27
N SER A 177 -10.13 11.14 -25.63
CA SER A 177 -11.55 10.79 -25.43
C SER A 177 -12.05 9.71 -26.40
N LYS A 178 -11.17 8.83 -26.87
CA LYS A 178 -11.56 7.71 -27.74
C LYS A 178 -12.45 6.73 -26.97
N LYS A 179 -13.39 6.12 -27.70
CA LYS A 179 -14.23 5.06 -27.13
C LYS A 179 -13.35 3.89 -26.68
N PRO A 180 -13.59 3.34 -25.48
CA PRO A 180 -12.87 2.18 -25.01
C PRO A 180 -13.18 0.95 -25.87
N GLU A 181 -12.18 0.10 -26.05
CA GLU A 181 -12.34 -1.23 -26.67
C GLU A 181 -12.75 -2.22 -25.57
N ASP A 182 -13.91 -2.85 -25.72
CA ASP A 182 -14.41 -3.85 -24.78
C ASP A 182 -13.79 -5.23 -25.07
N ASN A 183 -13.40 -5.95 -24.02
CA ASN A 183 -12.83 -7.30 -24.06
C ASN A 183 -11.65 -7.48 -25.03
N PRO A 184 -10.56 -6.68 -24.89
CA PRO A 184 -9.39 -6.82 -25.76
C PRO A 184 -8.74 -8.20 -25.60
N ALA A 185 -8.33 -8.82 -26.71
CA ALA A 185 -7.68 -10.14 -26.68
C ALA A 185 -6.28 -10.12 -26.03
N ALA A 186 -5.56 -9.00 -26.16
CA ALA A 186 -4.23 -8.82 -25.57
C ALA A 186 -3.91 -7.32 -25.34
N LEU A 187 -3.07 -7.04 -24.35
CA LEU A 187 -2.53 -5.71 -24.06
C LEU A 187 -1.05 -5.61 -24.45
N LYS A 188 -0.65 -4.41 -24.87
CA LYS A 188 0.72 -4.07 -25.26
C LYS A 188 1.28 -2.94 -24.39
N PRO A 189 2.61 -2.73 -24.37
CA PRO A 189 3.21 -1.56 -23.75
C PRO A 189 2.55 -0.24 -24.19
N GLY A 190 2.25 0.61 -23.21
CA GLY A 190 1.56 1.90 -23.40
C GLY A 190 0.04 1.82 -23.36
N ASP A 191 -0.56 0.63 -23.41
CA ASP A 191 -2.00 0.48 -23.23
C ASP A 191 -2.41 0.76 -21.78
N ALA A 192 -3.57 1.36 -21.59
CA ALA A 192 -4.25 1.38 -20.30
C ALA A 192 -5.48 0.48 -20.37
N ALA A 193 -5.79 -0.23 -19.28
CA ALA A 193 -6.89 -1.18 -19.27
C ALA A 193 -7.54 -1.31 -17.89
N ILE A 194 -8.83 -1.63 -17.88
CA ILE A 194 -9.57 -2.08 -16.71
C ILE A 194 -9.57 -3.61 -16.76
N ILE A 195 -9.05 -4.24 -15.72
CA ILE A 195 -8.82 -5.69 -15.67
C ILE A 195 -9.43 -6.24 -14.40
N GLN A 196 -10.20 -7.33 -14.48
CA GLN A 196 -10.60 -8.05 -13.28
C GLN A 196 -9.45 -8.95 -12.83
N MET A 197 -9.05 -8.80 -11.57
CA MET A 197 -7.93 -9.50 -10.98
C MET A 197 -8.37 -10.34 -9.79
N ILE A 198 -7.81 -11.52 -9.68
CA ILE A 198 -8.08 -12.46 -8.59
C ILE A 198 -6.75 -12.74 -7.86
N PRO A 199 -6.62 -12.36 -6.58
CA PRO A 199 -5.47 -12.76 -5.76
C PRO A 199 -5.35 -14.29 -5.73
N CYS A 200 -4.18 -14.81 -6.10
CA CYS A 200 -3.86 -16.21 -5.90
C CYS A 200 -3.75 -16.49 -4.39
N VAL A 201 -4.03 -17.73 -3.97
CA VAL A 201 -4.07 -18.11 -2.55
C VAL A 201 -2.80 -17.67 -1.82
N TRP A 202 -2.97 -17.01 -0.67
CA TRP A 202 -1.92 -16.69 0.30
C TRP A 202 -1.31 -18.00 0.80
N LYS A 203 -0.35 -18.56 0.08
CA LYS A 203 0.60 -19.48 0.68
C LYS A 203 1.52 -18.59 1.48
N ALA A 204 1.35 -18.55 2.80
CA ALA A 204 2.40 -18.07 3.68
C ALA A 204 3.62 -18.92 3.32
N SER A 205 4.54 -18.37 2.52
CA SER A 205 5.74 -19.11 2.16
C SER A 205 6.52 -19.28 3.44
N PRO A 206 6.75 -20.51 3.93
CA PRO A 206 7.67 -20.70 5.02
C PRO A 206 9.06 -20.43 4.42
N SER A 207 9.61 -19.25 4.72
CA SER A 207 11.04 -18.96 4.57
C SER A 207 11.65 -19.45 3.26
N THR A 208 11.36 -18.79 2.13
CA THR A 208 12.23 -18.95 0.96
C THR A 208 13.26 -17.84 1.02
N HIS A 209 14.46 -18.22 1.49
CA HIS A 209 15.68 -17.48 1.24
C HIS A 209 15.70 -16.93 -0.19
N LEU A 210 16.22 -15.70 -0.34
CA LEU A 210 16.64 -15.18 -1.63
C LEU A 210 17.41 -16.26 -2.40
N LEU A 211 16.77 -16.89 -3.38
CA LEU A 211 17.47 -17.50 -4.48
C LEU A 211 17.70 -16.37 -5.47
N ALA A 212 18.86 -15.74 -5.33
CA ALA A 212 19.49 -15.01 -6.40
C ALA A 212 19.40 -15.86 -7.67
N ALA A 213 18.78 -15.32 -8.71
CA ALA A 213 18.90 -15.89 -10.04
C ALA A 213 20.39 -15.87 -10.42
N SER A 214 20.98 -17.06 -10.57
CA SER A 214 22.32 -17.23 -11.13
C SER A 214 22.41 -16.57 -12.51
N PRO A 215 23.57 -16.01 -12.88
CA PRO A 215 23.77 -15.49 -14.22
C PRO A 215 23.77 -16.64 -15.23
N CYS A 216 23.08 -16.44 -16.35
CA CYS A 216 23.23 -17.26 -17.55
C CYS A 216 24.72 -17.37 -17.91
N GLY A 217 25.20 -18.60 -18.02
CA GLY A 217 26.47 -18.89 -18.67
C GLY A 217 26.36 -18.70 -20.18
N SER A 218 27.42 -18.12 -20.72
CA SER A 218 28.02 -18.41 -22.02
C SER A 218 29.52 -18.28 -21.85
#